data_AF-A0A6B3FKH3-F1
#
_entry.id   AF-A0A6B3FKH3-F1
#
_cell.length_a   1.000
_cell.length_b   1.000
_cell.length_c   1.000
_cell.angle_alpha   90.00
_cell.angle_beta   90.00
_cell.angle_gamma   90.00
#
_symmetry.space_group_name_H-M   'P 1'
#
loop_
_entity.id
_entity.type
_entity.pdbx_description
1 polymer ?
#
loop_
_entity_poly.entity_id
_entity_poly.type
_entity_poly.pdbx_seq_one_letter_code
_entity_poly.pdbx_strand_id
1 'polypeptide(L)'
;FWLLMIFAPTWSGTARVAASPLTVLPVLAVYTVLAVPVFPELWTAVSSPDIDTFRDLTALAGGAGAVWAQVIAWDLLLGQWMYLQSRKLGLSPLLMGPLLVLTILLSPFGLLIFLAVRAVRLRRRETLAA
;
A
#
# COMPACT_ATOMS: atom_id res chain seq x y z
N PHE A 1 -0.06 10.01 8.46
CA PHE A 1 -0.34 10.01 7.01
C PHE A 1 -1.74 9.50 6.69
N TRP A 2 -2.07 8.23 6.95
CA TRP A 2 -3.40 7.64 6.70
C TRP A 2 -4.60 8.42 7.27
N LEU A 3 -4.48 8.95 8.48
CA LEU A 3 -5.54 9.77 9.11
C LEU A 3 -5.97 10.95 8.23
N LEU A 4 -5.05 11.56 7.47
CA LEU A 4 -5.39 12.65 6.55
C LEU A 4 -6.28 12.14 5.41
N MET A 5 -5.94 10.98 4.84
CA MET A 5 -6.71 10.37 3.74
C MET A 5 -8.09 9.85 4.19
N ILE A 6 -8.24 9.50 5.48
CA ILE A 6 -9.50 8.99 6.02
C ILE A 6 -10.40 10.13 6.51
N PHE A 7 -9.87 11.03 7.34
CA PHE A 7 -10.66 12.05 8.04
C PHE A 7 -10.67 13.42 7.36
N ALA A 8 -9.64 13.75 6.58
CA ALA A 8 -9.56 14.99 5.80
C ALA A 8 -9.38 14.76 4.28
N PRO A 9 -10.19 13.90 3.62
CA PRO A 9 -9.94 13.45 2.25
C PRO A 9 -10.17 14.50 1.16
N THR A 10 -10.84 15.61 1.48
CA THR A 10 -11.13 16.71 0.54
C THR A 10 -10.16 17.87 0.69
N TRP A 11 -9.32 17.86 1.73
CA TRP A 11 -8.35 18.92 1.97
C TRP A 11 -7.25 18.91 0.91
N SER A 12 -6.92 20.09 0.37
CA SER A 12 -5.88 20.25 -0.66
C SER A 12 -4.50 19.79 -0.18
N GLY A 13 -4.21 19.94 1.12
CA GLY A 13 -3.01 19.39 1.75
C GLY A 13 -2.93 17.87 1.68
N THR A 14 -4.04 17.16 1.95
CA THR A 14 -4.10 15.69 1.86
C THR A 14 -3.77 15.21 0.46
N ALA A 15 -4.36 15.84 -0.57
CA ALA A 15 -4.08 15.50 -1.97
C ALA A 15 -2.61 15.74 -2.33
N ARG A 16 -2.01 16.83 -1.86
CA ARG A 16 -0.60 17.16 -2.11
C ARG A 16 0.35 16.17 -1.44
N VAL A 17 0.10 15.80 -0.17
CA VAL A 17 0.95 14.84 0.53
C VAL A 17 0.78 13.44 -0.07
N ALA A 18 -0.44 13.02 -0.40
CA ALA A 18 -0.68 11.71 -1.02
C ALA A 18 -0.14 11.59 -2.44
N ALA A 19 0.01 12.69 -3.17
CA ALA A 19 0.66 12.70 -4.48
C ALA A 19 2.18 12.56 -4.40
N SER A 20 2.78 12.72 -3.22
CA SER A 20 4.22 12.61 -3.04
C SER A 20 4.64 11.14 -2.85
N PRO A 21 5.53 10.59 -3.70
CA PRO A 21 6.08 9.26 -3.51
C PRO A 21 7.04 9.20 -2.31
N LEU A 22 7.51 10.35 -1.81
CA LEU A 22 8.50 10.43 -0.73
C LEU A 22 7.96 9.98 0.64
N THR A 23 6.65 9.83 0.76
CA THR A 23 6.00 9.35 2.00
C THR A 23 6.43 7.94 2.41
N VAL A 24 6.93 7.11 1.48
CA VAL A 24 7.44 5.76 1.76
C VAL A 24 8.85 5.77 2.34
N LEU A 25 9.61 6.87 2.21
CA LEU A 25 11.01 6.94 2.62
C LEU A 25 11.27 6.53 4.07
N PRO A 26 10.46 6.92 5.09
CA PRO A 26 10.67 6.48 6.46
C PRO A 26 10.58 4.95 6.60
N VAL A 27 9.66 4.32 5.86
CA VAL A 27 9.50 2.85 5.87
C VAL A 27 10.67 2.17 5.17
N LEU A 28 11.12 2.73 4.04
CA LEU A 28 12.31 2.24 3.34
C LEU A 28 13.58 2.38 4.18
N ALA A 29 13.73 3.45 4.96
CA ALA A 29 14.85 3.61 5.87
C ALA A 29 14.85 2.50 6.95
N VAL A 30 13.69 2.21 7.54
CA VAL A 30 13.53 1.08 8.49
C VAL A 30 13.85 -0.24 7.81
N TYR A 31 13.32 -0.48 6.62
CA TYR A 31 13.64 -1.66 5.82
C TYR A 31 15.15 -1.81 5.64
N THR A 32 15.85 -0.76 5.19
CA THR A 32 17.30 -0.80 4.95
C THR A 32 18.08 -1.11 6.23
N VAL A 33 17.74 -0.47 7.35
CA VAL A 33 18.40 -0.73 8.64
C VAL A 33 18.25 -2.19 9.08
N LEU A 34 17.08 -2.79 8.84
CA LEU A 34 16.78 -4.18 9.22
C LEU A 34 17.33 -5.20 8.22
N ALA A 35 17.38 -4.85 6.93
CA ALA A 35 17.79 -5.72 5.84
C ALA A 35 19.32 -5.81 5.71
N VAL A 36 20.06 -4.73 5.95
CA VAL A 36 21.52 -4.70 5.77
C VAL A 36 22.25 -5.78 6.58
N PRO A 37 21.95 -6.02 7.87
CA PRO A 37 22.61 -7.07 8.65
C PRO A 37 22.34 -8.50 8.17
N VAL A 38 21.23 -8.73 7.47
CA VAL A 38 20.78 -10.04 6.95
C VAL A 38 20.76 -10.08 5.42
N PHE A 39 21.56 -9.22 4.79
CA PHE A 39 21.57 -9.04 3.35
C PHE A 39 21.94 -10.33 2.58
N PRO A 40 22.92 -11.16 3.02
CA PRO A 40 23.24 -12.40 2.31
C PRO A 40 22.06 -13.38 2.22
N GLU A 41 21.31 -13.54 3.31
CA GLU A 41 20.13 -14.40 3.38
C GLU A 41 18.99 -13.82 2.54
N LEU A 42 18.79 -12.50 2.61
CA LEU A 42 17.80 -11.79 1.81
C LEU A 42 18.11 -11.94 0.31
N TRP A 43 19.37 -11.76 -0.07
CA TRP A 43 19.81 -11.92 -1.45
C TRP A 43 19.59 -13.35 -1.95
N THR A 44 19.94 -14.36 -1.15
CA THR A 44 19.71 -15.77 -1.48
C THR A 44 18.21 -16.04 -1.69
N ALA A 45 17.35 -15.54 -0.81
CA ALA A 45 15.89 -15.69 -0.93
C ALA A 45 15.32 -15.05 -2.21
N VAL A 46 15.95 -13.98 -2.72
CA VAL A 46 15.54 -13.30 -3.96
C VAL A 46 16.14 -13.97 -5.20
N SER A 47 17.41 -14.38 -5.18
CA SER A 47 18.11 -14.95 -6.33
C SER A 47 17.78 -16.43 -6.56
N SER A 48 17.37 -17.13 -5.50
CA SER A 48 16.99 -18.54 -5.53
C SER A 48 15.68 -18.70 -4.78
N PRO A 49 14.56 -18.27 -5.40
CA PRO A 49 13.27 -18.22 -4.73
C PRO A 49 12.78 -19.62 -4.39
N ASP A 50 12.90 -19.97 -3.11
CA ASP A 50 12.45 -21.21 -2.51
C ASP A 50 11.79 -20.92 -1.15
N ILE A 51 10.77 -21.72 -0.80
CA ILE A 51 9.96 -21.48 0.40
C ILE A 51 10.75 -21.73 1.69
N ASP A 52 11.68 -22.69 1.68
CA ASP A 52 12.51 -22.99 2.84
C ASP A 52 13.53 -21.86 3.06
N THR A 53 14.12 -21.36 1.97
CA THR A 53 15.02 -20.19 2.05
C THR A 53 14.31 -18.94 2.58
N PHE A 54 13.06 -18.70 2.18
CA PHE A 54 12.26 -17.60 2.73
C PHE A 54 11.91 -17.80 4.21
N ARG A 55 11.63 -19.04 4.62
CA ARG A 55 11.39 -19.40 6.02
C ARG A 55 12.62 -19.13 6.88
N ASP A 56 13.81 -19.49 6.39
CA ASP A 56 15.06 -19.25 7.11
C ASP A 56 15.35 -17.76 7.29
N LEU A 57 15.13 -16.96 6.23
CA LEU A 57 15.24 -15.49 6.32
C LEU A 57 14.26 -14.92 7.36
N THR A 58 13.01 -15.35 7.36
CA THR A 58 11.98 -14.84 8.27
C THR A 58 12.11 -15.37 9.70
N ALA A 59 12.92 -16.40 9.95
CA ALA A 59 13.29 -16.81 11.29
C ALA A 59 14.25 -15.80 11.96
N LEU A 60 15.00 -15.03 11.16
CA LEU A 60 15.86 -13.94 11.65
C LEU A 60 15.01 -12.72 11.99
N ALA A 61 15.26 -12.10 13.15
CA ALA A 61 14.54 -10.89 13.56
C ALA A 61 14.67 -9.74 12.54
N GLY A 62 15.88 -9.56 11.96
CA GLY A 62 16.13 -8.58 10.90
C GLY A 62 15.39 -8.93 9.59
N GLY A 63 15.33 -10.21 9.22
CA GLY A 63 14.65 -10.67 8.01
C GLY A 63 13.14 -10.55 8.12
N ALA A 64 12.55 -11.00 9.23
CA ALA A 64 11.14 -10.81 9.54
C ALA A 64 10.76 -9.32 9.54
N GLY A 65 11.58 -8.49 10.19
CA GLY A 65 11.37 -7.05 10.26
C GLY A 65 11.46 -6.36 8.89
N ALA A 66 12.42 -6.75 8.06
CA ALA A 66 12.55 -6.24 6.69
C ALA A 66 11.34 -6.65 5.83
N VAL A 67 10.92 -7.92 5.89
CA VAL A 67 9.71 -8.38 5.19
C VAL A 67 8.46 -7.62 5.67
N TRP A 68 8.33 -7.38 6.98
CA TRP A 68 7.21 -6.61 7.52
C TRP A 68 7.25 -5.14 7.08
N ALA A 69 8.43 -4.51 7.07
CA ALA A 69 8.59 -3.15 6.53
C ALA A 69 8.21 -3.07 5.05
N GLN A 70 8.55 -4.11 4.26
CA GLN A 70 8.14 -4.22 2.86
C GLN A 70 6.60 -4.29 2.72
N VAL A 71 5.91 -5.06 3.58
CA VAL A 71 4.44 -5.12 3.61
C VAL A 71 3.84 -3.75 3.94
N ILE A 72 4.36 -3.04 4.94
CA ILE A 72 3.89 -1.69 5.30
C ILE A 72 4.11 -0.70 4.15
N ALA A 73 5.25 -0.79 3.45
CA ALA A 73 5.56 0.06 2.30
C ALA A 73 4.55 -0.18 1.16
N TRP A 74 4.23 -1.45 0.89
CA TRP A 74 3.19 -1.84 -0.05
C TRP A 74 1.84 -1.26 0.33
N ASP A 75 1.38 -1.46 1.57
CA ASP A 75 0.09 -0.95 2.05
C ASP A 75 -0.01 0.57 1.91
N LEU A 76 1.06 1.29 2.27
CA LEU A 76 1.14 2.75 2.18
C LEU A 76 0.98 3.21 0.73
N LEU A 77 1.85 2.74 -0.17
CA LEU A 77 1.84 3.17 -1.58
C LEU A 77 0.53 2.79 -2.27
N LEU A 78 0.00 1.61 -1.95
CA LEU A 78 -1.25 1.14 -2.50
C LEU A 78 -2.43 1.98 -2.01
N GLY A 79 -2.47 2.30 -0.71
CA GLY A 79 -3.46 3.21 -0.12
C GLY A 79 -3.42 4.60 -0.74
N GLN A 80 -2.22 5.14 -0.99
CA GLN A 80 -2.04 6.42 -1.69
C GLN A 80 -2.65 6.38 -3.08
N TRP A 81 -2.32 5.34 -3.85
CA TRP A 81 -2.86 5.17 -5.18
C TRP A 81 -4.39 5.05 -5.15
N MET A 82 -4.93 4.20 -4.27
CA MET A 82 -6.38 4.04 -4.08
C MET A 82 -7.06 5.37 -3.76
N TYR A 83 -6.50 6.14 -2.82
CA TYR A 83 -6.99 7.47 -2.46
C TYR A 83 -7.00 8.40 -3.67
N LEU A 84 -5.88 8.58 -4.37
CA LEU A 84 -5.79 9.49 -5.53
C LEU A 84 -6.74 9.09 -6.66
N GLN A 85 -6.85 7.79 -6.94
CA GLN A 85 -7.79 7.26 -7.94
C GLN A 85 -9.25 7.51 -7.52
N SER A 86 -9.57 7.32 -6.24
CA SER A 86 -10.91 7.60 -5.71
C SER A 86 -11.31 9.06 -5.91
N ARG A 87 -10.36 9.99 -5.74
CA ARG A 87 -10.58 11.43 -5.98
C ARG A 87 -10.87 11.72 -7.45
N LYS A 88 -10.13 11.12 -8.38
CA LYS A 88 -10.37 11.25 -9.84
C LYS A 88 -11.72 10.68 -10.27
N LEU A 89 -12.15 9.59 -9.62
CA LEU A 89 -13.42 8.92 -9.90
C LEU A 89 -14.62 9.52 -9.15
N GLY A 90 -14.38 10.51 -8.27
CA GLY A 90 -15.43 11.13 -7.45
C GLY A 90 -16.13 10.11 -6.55
N LEU A 91 -15.38 9.17 -5.97
CA LEU A 91 -15.91 8.23 -4.99
C LEU A 91 -16.14 8.92 -3.65
N SER A 92 -17.18 8.50 -2.91
CA SER A 92 -17.52 9.08 -1.61
C SER A 92 -16.43 8.79 -0.57
N PRO A 93 -16.01 9.80 0.22
CA PRO A 93 -15.19 9.61 1.40
C PRO A 93 -15.70 8.55 2.38
N LEU A 94 -17.02 8.42 2.53
CA LEU A 94 -17.65 7.46 3.44
C LEU A 94 -17.43 6.01 3.00
N LEU A 95 -17.30 5.76 1.70
CA LEU A 95 -16.92 4.45 1.16
C LEU A 95 -15.41 4.24 1.28
N MET A 96 -14.63 5.28 0.96
CA MET A 96 -13.18 5.18 0.94
C MET A 96 -12.55 5.05 2.33
N GLY A 97 -13.12 5.65 3.37
CA GLY A 97 -12.60 5.56 4.74
C GLY A 97 -12.46 4.11 5.22
N PRO A 98 -13.55 3.33 5.30
CA PRO A 98 -13.50 1.91 5.66
C PRO A 98 -12.62 1.08 4.73
N LEU A 99 -12.62 1.40 3.43
CA LEU A 99 -11.79 0.68 2.46
C LEU A 99 -10.29 0.93 2.67
N LEU A 100 -9.89 2.15 3.02
CA LEU A 100 -8.52 2.48 3.38
C LEU A 100 -8.11 1.82 4.70
N VAL A 101 -9.02 1.76 5.69
CA VAL A 101 -8.78 1.01 6.94
C VAL A 101 -8.56 -0.47 6.64
N LEU A 102 -9.40 -1.07 5.80
CA LEU A 102 -9.21 -2.45 5.35
C LEU A 102 -7.88 -2.61 4.61
N THR A 103 -7.46 -1.64 3.80
CA THR A 103 -6.17 -1.70 3.12
C THR A 103 -4.98 -1.64 4.06
N ILE A 104 -5.05 -0.89 5.17
CA ILE A 104 -3.98 -0.85 6.19
C ILE A 104 -3.81 -2.21 6.87
N LEU A 105 -4.91 -2.94 7.08
CA LEU A 105 -4.89 -4.20 7.82
C LEU A 105 -4.72 -5.42 6.91
N LEU A 106 -5.26 -5.33 5.70
CA LEU A 106 -5.45 -6.46 4.81
C LEU A 106 -5.56 -5.97 3.34
N SER A 107 -4.49 -5.34 2.86
CA SER A 107 -4.43 -4.73 1.54
C SER A 107 -4.84 -5.61 0.36
N PRO A 108 -4.62 -6.94 0.31
CA PRO A 108 -5.13 -7.76 -0.79
C PRO A 108 -6.65 -7.66 -0.94
N PHE A 109 -7.39 -7.65 0.16
CA PHE A 109 -8.85 -7.59 0.14
C PHE A 109 -9.35 -6.16 -0.11
N GLY A 110 -8.71 -5.17 0.53
CA GLY A 110 -9.00 -3.76 0.28
C GLY A 110 -8.81 -3.40 -1.19
N LEU A 111 -7.75 -3.89 -1.82
CA LEU A 111 -7.47 -3.70 -3.24
C LEU A 111 -8.51 -4.38 -4.14
N LEU A 112 -8.85 -5.64 -3.88
CA LEU A 112 -9.84 -6.36 -4.68
C LEU A 112 -11.20 -5.65 -4.68
N ILE A 113 -11.66 -5.22 -3.51
CA ILE A 113 -12.91 -4.46 -3.39
C ILE A 113 -12.80 -3.12 -4.11
N PHE A 114 -11.68 -2.40 -3.95
CA PHE A 114 -11.45 -1.14 -4.66
C PHE A 114 -11.48 -1.30 -6.18
N LEU A 115 -10.84 -2.34 -6.72
CA LEU A 115 -10.81 -2.62 -8.15
C LEU A 115 -12.21 -2.92 -8.68
N ALA A 116 -13.03 -3.69 -7.94
CA ALA A 116 -14.42 -3.93 -8.30
C ALA A 116 -15.24 -2.64 -8.33
N VAL A 117 -15.15 -1.81 -7.28
CA VAL A 117 -15.81 -0.49 -7.21
C VAL A 117 -15.37 0.41 -8.37
N ARG A 118 -14.07 0.47 -8.65
CA ARG A 118 -13.49 1.24 -9.75
C ARG A 118 -14.02 0.78 -11.10
N ALA A 119 -14.07 -0.52 -11.36
CA ALA A 119 -14.57 -1.08 -12.62
C ALA A 119 -16.05 -0.75 -12.84
N VAL A 120 -16.90 -0.88 -11.81
CA VAL A 120 -18.31 -0.50 -11.89
C VAL A 120 -18.47 1.00 -12.15
N ARG A 121 -17.65 1.85 -11.51
CA ARG A 121 -17.74 3.30 -11.67
C ARG A 121 -17.33 3.76 -13.06
N LEU A 122 -16.28 3.16 -13.64
CA LEU A 122 -15.81 3.46 -14.99
C LEU A 122 -16.87 3.08 -16.04
N ARG A 123 -17.41 1.85 -15.97
CA ARG A 123 -18.49 1.42 -16.88
C ARG A 123 -19.70 2.36 -16.85
N ARG A 124 -20.14 2.77 -15.66
CA ARG A 124 -21.26 3.73 -15.53
C ARG A 124 -20.97 5.08 -16.18
N ARG A 125 -19.72 5.56 -16.17
CA ARG A 125 -19.36 6.82 -16.81
C ARG A 125 -19.37 6.70 -18.34
N GLU A 126 -18.92 5.58 -18.89
CA GLU A 126 -18.96 5.31 -20.33
C GLU A 126 -20.40 5.24 -20.85
N THR A 127 -21.30 4.53 -20.15
CA THR A 127 -22.71 4.46 -20.54
C THR A 127 -23.42 5.82 -20.52
N LEU A 128 -23.02 6.73 -19.63
CA LEU A 128 -23.59 8.09 -19.57
C LEU A 128 -23.02 9.03 -20.64
N ALA A 129 -21.92 8.65 -21.29
CA ALA A 129 -21.25 9.46 -22.32
C ALA A 129 -21.59 9.01 -23.76
N ALA A 130 -22.24 7.86 -23.91
CA ALA A 130 -22.76 7.33 -25.18
C ALA A 130 -24.23 7.77 -25.39
#